data_AF-A0AAU5GTQ6-F1
#
_entry.id   AF-A0AAU5GTQ6-F1
#
_cell.length_a   1.000
_cell.length_b   1.000
_cell.length_c   1.000
_cell.angle_alpha   90.00
_cell.angle_beta   90.00
_cell.angle_gamma   90.00
#
_symmetry.space_group_name_H-M   'P 1'
#
loop_
_entity.id
_entity.type
_entity.pdbx_description
1 polymer ?
#
loop_
_entity_poly.entity_id
_entity_poly.type
_entity_poly.pdbx_seq_one_letter_code
_entity_poly.pdbx_strand_id
1 'polypeptide(L)'
;MSGLLAHGLGTVPVAPDWPPLTDAEVGDVLGGGPVRVLWRSPRPLSAAALPELLPLVHAEFALSELDYFHGVIGSADSSRLAYDYYLGHAEWFSTPDGQGLLEHLRRRSTVRCGNHR
;
A
#
# COMPACT_ATOMS: atom_id res chain seq x y z
N MET A 1 2.32 25.75 -14.67
CA MET A 1 1.86 24.40 -14.31
C MET A 1 1.95 24.28 -12.81
N SER A 2 0.83 24.17 -12.10
CA SER A 2 0.84 23.99 -10.64
C SER A 2 1.33 22.58 -10.34
N GLY A 3 2.44 22.45 -9.61
CA GLY A 3 2.97 21.14 -9.22
C GLY A 3 2.06 20.47 -8.19
N LEU A 4 1.94 19.14 -8.24
CA LEU A 4 1.35 18.37 -7.14
C LEU A 4 2.20 18.60 -5.89
N LEU A 5 1.56 18.92 -4.77
CA LEU A 5 2.22 19.09 -3.47
C LEU A 5 1.80 17.96 -2.53
N ALA A 6 2.76 17.45 -1.77
CA ALA A 6 2.58 16.40 -0.77
C ALA A 6 3.00 16.91 0.62
N HIS A 7 2.51 16.26 1.67
CA HIS A 7 3.02 16.43 3.03
C HIS A 7 4.25 15.54 3.19
N GLY A 8 5.40 16.17 3.43
CA GLY A 8 6.60 15.48 3.88
C GLY A 8 6.56 15.19 5.37
N LEU A 9 7.72 14.90 5.98
CA LEU A 9 7.85 14.72 7.44
C LEU A 9 7.80 16.05 8.22
N GLY A 10 7.88 17.20 7.52
CA GLY A 10 7.74 18.54 8.08
C GLY A 10 6.33 19.12 7.92
N THR A 11 6.13 20.35 8.36
CA THR A 11 4.83 21.05 8.32
C THR A 11 4.56 21.78 7.00
N VAL A 12 5.54 21.84 6.10
CA VAL A 12 5.46 22.56 4.83
C VAL A 12 5.17 21.57 3.69
N PRO A 13 4.22 21.85 2.79
CA PRO A 13 4.03 21.04 1.59
C PRO A 13 5.28 21.03 0.71
N VAL A 14 5.70 19.85 0.27
CA VAL A 14 6.87 19.63 -0.58
C VAL A 14 6.45 19.04 -1.93
N ALA A 15 7.32 19.15 -2.93
CA ALA A 15 7.15 18.35 -4.14
C ALA A 15 7.26 16.87 -3.77
N PRO A 16 6.40 15.99 -4.28
CA PRO A 16 6.53 14.55 -4.06
C PRO A 16 7.81 14.04 -4.71
N ASP A 17 8.58 13.23 -3.97
CA ASP A 17 9.80 12.56 -4.48
C ASP A 17 9.47 11.41 -5.45
N TRP A 18 8.20 11.04 -5.57
CA TRP A 18 7.70 9.98 -6.45
C TRP A 18 6.87 10.55 -7.61
N PRO A 19 6.86 9.87 -8.78
CA PRO A 19 6.01 10.25 -9.89
C PRO A 19 4.53 10.06 -9.52
N PRO A 20 3.63 10.98 -9.93
CA PRO A 20 2.21 10.81 -9.71
C PRO A 20 1.65 9.64 -10.53
N LEU A 21 0.71 8.89 -9.97
CA LEU A 21 -0.05 7.86 -10.68
C LEU A 21 -0.71 8.47 -11.92
N THR A 22 -0.48 7.85 -13.08
CA THR A 22 -0.98 8.31 -14.38
C THR A 22 -2.32 7.67 -14.73
N ASP A 23 -3.10 8.34 -15.58
CA ASP A 23 -4.38 7.82 -16.06
C ASP A 23 -4.23 6.45 -16.76
N ALA A 24 -3.14 6.25 -17.50
CA ALA A 24 -2.84 4.97 -18.16
C ALA A 24 -2.62 3.84 -17.15
N GLU A 25 -1.79 4.08 -16.13
CA GLU A 25 -1.53 3.08 -15.08
C GLU A 25 -2.79 2.70 -14.30
N VAL A 26 -3.71 3.66 -14.07
CA VAL A 26 -5.01 3.35 -13.46
C VAL A 26 -5.88 2.54 -14.43
N GLY A 27 -5.85 2.86 -15.72
CA GLY A 27 -6.60 2.16 -16.75
C GLY A 27 -6.20 0.69 -16.81
N ASP A 28 -4.90 0.42 -16.81
CA ASP A 28 -4.35 -0.94 -16.83
C ASP A 28 -4.84 -1.79 -15.64
N VAL A 29 -4.88 -1.21 -14.43
CA VAL A 29 -5.36 -1.89 -13.22
C VAL A 29 -6.87 -2.14 -13.27
N LEU A 30 -7.65 -1.23 -13.85
CA LEU A 30 -9.11 -1.30 -13.90
C LEU A 30 -9.64 -2.07 -15.14
N GLY A 31 -8.77 -2.74 -15.89
CA GLY A 31 -9.17 -3.59 -17.03
C GLY A 31 -9.15 -2.89 -18.38
N GLY A 32 -8.31 -1.86 -18.56
CA GLY A 32 -7.95 -1.25 -19.85
C GLY A 32 -8.91 -0.18 -20.39
N GLY A 33 -9.89 0.25 -19.59
CA GLY A 33 -10.83 1.31 -19.98
C GLY A 33 -10.23 2.73 -19.84
N PRO A 34 -10.77 3.74 -20.56
CA PRO A 34 -10.37 5.12 -20.37
C PRO A 34 -10.77 5.59 -18.96
N VAL A 35 -9.78 6.03 -18.19
CA VAL A 35 -9.97 6.56 -16.85
C VAL A 35 -9.28 7.90 -16.71
N ARG A 36 -9.77 8.74 -15.79
CA ARG A 36 -9.18 10.04 -15.51
C ARG A 36 -9.05 10.24 -14.02
N VAL A 37 -7.84 10.47 -13.52
CA VAL A 37 -7.60 10.74 -12.11
C VAL A 37 -8.01 12.18 -11.79
N LEU A 38 -9.12 12.31 -11.06
CA LEU A 38 -9.68 13.61 -10.69
C LEU A 38 -8.97 14.26 -9.48
N TRP A 39 -8.41 13.45 -8.58
CA TRP A 39 -7.77 13.92 -7.36
C TRP A 39 -6.67 12.96 -6.89
N ARG A 40 -5.65 13.50 -6.21
CA ARG A 40 -4.55 12.73 -5.61
C ARG A 40 -4.35 13.22 -4.18
N SER A 41 -4.21 12.28 -3.24
CA SER A 41 -3.97 12.63 -1.84
C SER A 41 -2.62 13.33 -1.67
N PRO A 42 -2.56 14.46 -0.94
CA PRO A 42 -1.30 15.07 -0.55
C PRO A 42 -0.62 14.30 0.58
N ARG A 43 -1.29 13.32 1.20
CA ARG A 43 -0.70 12.43 2.21
C ARG A 43 -0.61 11.02 1.65
N PRO A 44 0.40 10.70 0.85
CA PRO A 44 0.71 9.31 0.62
C PRO A 44 1.30 8.78 1.91
N LEU A 45 0.75 7.66 2.40
CA LEU A 45 1.59 6.67 3.07
C LEU A 45 2.81 6.54 2.16
N SER A 46 3.99 6.95 2.65
CA SER A 46 5.10 7.27 1.74
C SER A 46 5.25 6.12 0.75
N ALA A 47 5.13 6.41 -0.55
CA ALA A 47 5.12 5.35 -1.56
C ALA A 47 6.40 4.47 -1.47
N ALA A 48 7.45 5.01 -0.86
CA ALA A 48 8.67 4.31 -0.47
C ALA A 48 8.51 3.31 0.69
N ALA A 49 7.64 3.57 1.68
CA ALA A 49 7.34 2.61 2.74
C ALA A 49 6.31 1.56 2.31
N LEU A 50 5.54 1.81 1.24
CA LEU A 50 4.50 0.89 0.78
C LEU A 50 5.02 -0.54 0.53
N PRO A 51 6.14 -0.78 -0.19
CA PRO A 51 6.61 -2.15 -0.41
C PRO A 51 6.96 -2.88 0.89
N GLU A 52 7.47 -2.15 1.88
CA GLU A 52 7.89 -2.74 3.16
C GLU A 52 6.70 -2.94 4.13
N LEU A 53 5.66 -2.10 4.02
CA LEU A 53 4.47 -2.17 4.88
C LEU A 53 3.35 -3.05 4.31
N LEU A 54 3.31 -3.27 2.99
CA LEU A 54 2.25 -4.04 2.34
C LEU A 54 2.07 -5.46 2.90
N PRO A 55 3.15 -6.22 3.25
CA PRO A 55 3.00 -7.51 3.91
C PRO A 55 2.30 -7.45 5.28
N LEU A 56 2.32 -6.29 5.95
CA LEU A 56 1.78 -6.10 7.30
C LEU A 56 0.49 -5.27 7.33
N VAL A 57 -0.01 -4.84 6.17
CA VAL A 57 -1.10 -3.83 6.08
C VAL A 57 -2.39 -4.25 6.78
N HIS A 58 -2.64 -5.55 6.93
CA HIS A 58 -3.84 -6.11 7.57
C HIS A 58 -3.60 -6.61 9.00
N ALA A 59 -2.41 -6.38 9.59
CA ALA A 59 -2.10 -6.87 10.93
C ALA A 59 -3.09 -6.36 11.99
N GLU A 60 -3.38 -5.05 11.99
CA GLU A 60 -4.26 -4.44 12.99
C GLU A 60 -5.71 -4.94 12.87
N PHE A 61 -6.22 -5.03 11.64
CA PHE A 61 -7.54 -5.58 11.35
C PHE A 61 -7.64 -7.05 11.80
N ALA A 62 -6.70 -7.89 11.38
CA ALA A 62 -6.75 -9.32 11.68
C ALA A 62 -6.59 -9.62 13.18
N LEU A 63 -5.74 -8.86 13.89
CA LEU A 63 -5.60 -8.99 15.34
C LEU A 63 -6.87 -8.55 16.08
N SER A 64 -7.54 -7.49 15.60
CA SER A 64 -8.81 -7.04 16.16
C SER A 64 -9.92 -8.07 15.93
N GLU A 65 -10.00 -8.66 14.73
CA GLU A 65 -10.95 -9.73 14.44
C GLU A 65 -10.67 -11.00 15.26
N LEU A 66 -9.40 -11.37 15.43
CA LEU A 66 -8.99 -12.48 16.28
C LEU A 66 -9.49 -12.28 17.71
N ASP A 67 -9.23 -11.12 18.32
CA ASP A 67 -9.64 -10.82 19.69
C ASP A 67 -11.18 -10.76 19.82
N TYR A 68 -11.86 -10.19 18.81
CA TYR A 68 -13.31 -10.17 18.77
C TYR A 68 -13.92 -11.58 18.70
N PHE A 69 -13.45 -12.42 17.78
CA PHE A 69 -13.99 -13.77 17.63
C PHE A 69 -13.67 -14.65 18.81
N HIS A 70 -12.49 -14.46 19.42
CA HIS A 70 -12.09 -15.21 20.60
C HIS A 70 -12.83 -14.75 21.85
N GLY A 71 -12.79 -13.45 22.16
CA GLY A 71 -13.25 -12.89 23.43
C GLY A 71 -14.74 -12.54 23.47
N VAL A 72 -15.32 -12.08 22.35
CA VAL A 72 -16.72 -11.65 22.31
C VAL A 72 -17.64 -12.77 21.81
N ILE A 73 -17.27 -13.40 20.68
CA ILE A 73 -18.11 -14.44 20.06
C ILE A 73 -17.84 -15.82 20.66
N GLY A 74 -16.61 -16.07 21.12
CA GLY A 74 -16.19 -17.40 21.60
C GLY A 74 -16.06 -18.44 20.48
N SER A 75 -15.86 -18.02 19.23
CA SER A 75 -15.74 -18.91 18.07
C SER A 75 -14.28 -19.23 17.77
N ALA A 76 -13.86 -20.45 18.11
CA ALA A 76 -12.51 -20.93 17.79
C ALA A 76 -12.26 -21.00 16.27
N ASP A 77 -13.27 -21.42 15.50
CA ASP A 77 -13.15 -21.53 14.03
C ASP A 77 -12.98 -20.15 13.38
N SER A 78 -13.76 -19.15 13.82
CA SER A 78 -13.64 -17.78 13.31
C SER A 78 -12.32 -17.12 13.73
N SER A 79 -11.87 -17.37 14.97
CA SER A 79 -10.56 -16.89 15.45
C SER A 79 -9.45 -17.50 14.59
N ARG A 80 -9.50 -18.80 14.32
CA ARG A 80 -8.52 -19.48 13.47
C ARG A 80 -8.52 -18.90 12.06
N LEU A 81 -9.69 -18.62 11.48
CA LEU A 81 -9.78 -18.03 10.14
C LEU A 81 -9.06 -16.67 10.08
N ALA A 82 -9.26 -15.79 11.07
CA ALA A 82 -8.58 -14.49 11.12
C ALA A 82 -7.05 -14.65 11.23
N TYR A 83 -6.59 -15.61 12.04
CA TYR A 83 -5.16 -15.93 12.18
C TYR A 83 -4.55 -16.48 10.88
N ASP A 84 -5.20 -17.49 10.28
CA ASP A 84 -4.75 -18.14 9.06
C ASP A 84 -4.77 -17.15 7.87
N TYR A 85 -5.74 -16.24 7.82
CA TYR A 85 -5.77 -15.15 6.83
C TYR A 85 -4.56 -14.22 6.95
N TYR A 86 -4.23 -13.75 8.16
CA TYR A 86 -3.09 -12.85 8.37
C TYR A 86 -1.76 -13.51 8.01
N LEU A 87 -1.53 -14.74 8.48
CA LEU A 87 -0.31 -15.48 8.14
C LEU A 87 -0.24 -15.76 6.64
N GLY A 88 -1.32 -16.25 6.04
CA GLY A 88 -1.37 -16.53 4.61
C GLY A 88 -1.10 -15.28 3.76
N HIS A 89 -1.61 -14.12 4.17
CA HIS A 89 -1.30 -12.83 3.54
C HIS A 89 0.19 -12.51 3.60
N ALA A 90 0.80 -12.59 4.79
CA ALA A 90 2.23 -12.30 4.97
C ALA A 90 3.13 -13.32 4.24
N GLU A 91 2.79 -14.61 4.29
CA GLU A 91 3.51 -15.70 3.63
C GLU A 91 3.43 -15.60 2.11
N TRP A 92 2.31 -15.14 1.55
CA TRP A 92 2.17 -14.93 0.11
C TRP A 92 3.25 -13.98 -0.44
N PHE A 93 3.63 -12.95 0.32
CA PHE A 93 4.73 -12.06 -0.08
C PHE A 93 6.09 -12.74 -0.13
N SER A 94 6.27 -13.91 0.48
CA SER A 94 7.49 -14.72 0.38
C SER A 94 7.52 -15.61 -0.88
N THR A 95 6.43 -15.67 -1.65
CA THR A 95 6.36 -16.42 -2.92
C THR A 95 6.98 -15.63 -4.08
N PRO A 96 7.30 -16.27 -5.22
CA PRO A 96 7.83 -15.57 -6.41
C PRO A 96 6.93 -14.44 -6.92
N ASP A 97 5.61 -14.65 -6.97
CA ASP A 97 4.65 -13.63 -7.42
C ASP A 97 4.59 -12.45 -6.44
N GLY A 98 4.58 -12.74 -5.14
CA GLY A 98 4.64 -11.74 -4.09
C GLY A 98 5.92 -10.90 -4.15
N GLN A 99 7.07 -11.54 -4.30
CA GLN A 99 8.35 -10.84 -4.49
C GLN A 99 8.37 -10.02 -5.78
N GLY A 100 7.79 -10.53 -6.87
CA GLY A 100 7.66 -9.80 -8.14
C GLY A 100 6.83 -8.51 -8.01
N LEU A 101 5.73 -8.56 -7.25
CA LEU A 101 4.94 -7.38 -6.92
C LEU A 101 5.73 -6.38 -6.07
N LEU A 102 6.39 -6.84 -5.01
CA LEU A 102 7.20 -5.96 -4.15
C LEU A 102 8.33 -5.28 -4.94
N GLU A 103 8.99 -6.01 -5.84
CA GLU A 103 10.04 -5.44 -6.67
C GLU A 103 9.49 -4.42 -7.68
N HIS A 104 8.31 -4.67 -8.26
CA HIS A 104 7.63 -3.69 -9.10
C HIS A 104 7.33 -2.40 -8.32
N LEU A 105 6.80 -2.51 -7.11
CA LEU A 105 6.51 -1.35 -6.25
C LEU A 105 7.80 -0.62 -5.83
N ARG A 106 8.87 -1.35 -5.50
CA ARG A 106 10.19 -0.76 -5.21
C ARG A 106 10.74 0.00 -6.41
N ARG A 107 10.72 -0.58 -7.61
CA ARG A 107 11.12 0.12 -8.85
C ARG A 107 10.30 1.37 -9.09
N ARG A 108 8.99 1.32 -8.84
CA ARG A 108 8.11 2.49 -8.95
C ARG A 108 8.46 3.57 -7.93
N SER A 109 8.85 3.18 -6.71
CA SER A 109 9.22 4.10 -5.64
C SER A 109 10.60 4.75 -5.80
N THR A 110 11.51 4.14 -6.57
CA THR A 110 12.90 4.63 -6.76
C THR A 110 13.08 5.57 -7.95
N VAL A 111 12.06 5.75 -8.79
CA VAL A 111 12.07 6.74 -9.87
C VAL A 111 12.02 8.15 -9.27
N ARG A 112 13.23 8.70 -9.03
CA ARG A 112 13.61 10.06 -8.60
C ARG A 112 13.79 10.33 -7.09
N CYS A 113 14.66 9.55 -6.45
CA CYS A 113 15.46 10.06 -5.31
C CYS A 113 16.69 10.89 -5.78
N GLY A 114 16.58 11.60 -6.91
CA GLY A 114 17.70 12.30 -7.56
C GLY A 114 17.43 13.79 -7.77
N ASN A 115 18.33 14.60 -7.22
CA ASN A 115 18.41 16.08 -7.26
C ASN A 115 17.55 16.87 -6.27
N HIS A 116 17.90 16.82 -4.99
CA HIS A 116 17.98 18.04 -4.15
C HIS A 116 19.40 18.13 -3.57
N ARG A 117 20.27 18.87 -4.26
CA ARG A 117 21.40 19.59 -3.65
C ARG A 117 20.93 21.02 -3.41
#